data_AF-A0A1Q6YDN8-F1
#
_entry.id   AF-A0A1Q6YDN8-F1
#
_cell.length_a   1.000
_cell.length_b   1.000
_cell.length_c   1.000
_cell.angle_alpha   90.00
_cell.angle_beta   90.00
_cell.angle_gamma   90.00
#
_symmetry.space_group_name_H-M   'P 1'
#
loop_
_entity.id
_entity.type
_entity.pdbx_description
1 polymer ?
#
loop_
_entity_poly.entity_id
_entity_poly.type
_entity_poly.pdbx_seq_one_letter_code
_entity_poly.pdbx_strand_id
1 'polypeptide(L)'
;MRNRREERREERQERRGGPLGGGGDKTHYQMREKLVSIGDDYWIENDHGEKVFKVDGKALRIRQTLIFEDRSGRELAKIQERMLRIKDSMEVEDPAGNQMAMVKKALITPLRDRWTAKIRGGPDLEVKGNILDHEYTIGEGREKVAEVSKKWFRVRDTYGVEIEPGQDEILILALTACIDQMAH
;
A
#
# COMPACT_ATOMS: atom_id res chain seq x y z
N MET A 1 -14.53 38.27 -30.26
CA MET A 1 -15.39 37.51 -29.32
C MET A 1 -15.41 36.06 -29.78
N ARG A 2 -15.35 35.10 -28.83
CA ARG A 2 -14.93 33.67 -28.91
C ARG A 2 -13.41 33.47 -28.73
N ASN A 3 -12.87 32.68 -27.81
CA ASN A 3 -13.31 32.25 -26.47
C ASN A 3 -12.02 31.92 -25.67
N ARG A 4 -11.47 32.87 -24.89
CA ARG A 4 -10.20 32.74 -24.11
C ARG A 4 -10.24 31.65 -23.01
N ARG A 5 -11.31 30.84 -22.96
CA ARG A 5 -11.52 29.76 -21.99
C ARG A 5 -11.18 28.37 -22.55
N GLU A 6 -11.00 28.22 -23.87
CA GLU A 6 -10.64 26.93 -24.48
C GLU A 6 -9.12 26.72 -24.52
N GLU A 7 -8.32 27.75 -24.83
CA GLU A 7 -6.83 27.66 -24.85
C GLU A 7 -6.22 27.30 -23.48
N ARG A 8 -6.87 27.65 -22.35
CA ARG A 8 -6.39 27.27 -21.01
C ARG A 8 -6.70 25.83 -20.60
N ARG A 9 -7.56 25.12 -21.35
CA ARG A 9 -7.86 23.70 -21.06
C ARG A 9 -6.84 22.77 -21.72
N GLU A 10 -6.19 23.19 -22.79
CA GLU A 10 -5.17 22.41 -23.49
C GLU A 10 -3.79 22.51 -22.79
N GLU A 11 -3.40 23.68 -22.25
CA GLU A 11 -2.13 23.83 -21.50
C GLU A 11 -2.08 23.03 -20.17
N ARG A 12 -3.22 22.54 -19.65
CA ARG A 12 -3.25 21.75 -18.41
C ARG A 12 -3.02 20.26 -18.62
N GLN A 13 -3.08 19.76 -19.86
CA GLN A 13 -2.83 18.35 -20.16
C GLN A 13 -1.38 18.04 -20.55
N GLU A 14 -0.55 19.05 -20.88
CA GLU A 14 0.83 18.83 -21.37
C GLU A 14 1.97 19.11 -20.36
N ARG A 15 1.67 19.33 -19.08
CA ARG A 15 2.71 19.56 -18.04
C ARG A 15 2.96 18.41 -17.06
N ARG A 16 2.58 17.18 -17.41
CA ARG A 16 2.95 15.96 -16.64
C ARG A 16 3.99 15.08 -17.34
N GLY A 17 4.90 15.69 -18.08
CA GLY A 17 6.09 15.05 -18.63
C GLY A 17 7.31 15.94 -18.41
N GLY A 18 7.74 16.08 -17.15
CA GLY A 18 9.06 16.65 -16.85
C GLY A 18 10.11 15.54 -17.03
N PRO A 19 11.17 15.75 -17.84
CA PRO A 19 12.16 14.71 -18.08
C PRO A 19 13.18 14.64 -16.94
N LEU A 20 13.69 13.41 -16.73
CA LEU A 20 14.91 13.03 -16.00
C LEU A 20 14.71 12.56 -14.54
N GLY A 21 14.64 11.24 -14.37
CA GLY A 21 14.88 10.55 -13.10
C GLY A 21 14.49 9.06 -13.14
N GLY A 22 15.32 8.19 -13.73
CA GLY A 22 15.30 6.73 -13.53
C GLY A 22 14.10 5.97 -14.10
N GLY A 23 14.17 5.57 -15.38
CA GLY A 23 13.15 4.77 -16.05
C GLY A 23 13.06 3.34 -15.54
N GLY A 24 12.17 3.10 -14.60
CA GLY A 24 11.36 1.89 -14.55
C GLY A 24 9.91 2.26 -14.85
N ASP A 25 9.13 1.35 -15.39
CA ASP A 25 7.68 1.54 -15.44
C ASP A 25 7.10 1.34 -14.03
N LYS A 26 6.00 2.01 -13.73
CA LYS A 26 5.28 1.80 -12.46
C LYS A 26 4.65 0.42 -12.48
N THR A 27 4.74 -0.31 -11.38
CA THR A 27 4.11 -1.63 -11.27
C THR A 27 2.76 -1.50 -10.59
N HIS A 28 1.73 -2.16 -11.13
CA HIS A 28 0.43 -2.23 -10.47
C HIS A 28 0.20 -3.63 -9.91
N TYR A 29 -0.31 -3.68 -8.69
CA TYR A 29 -0.66 -4.91 -8.01
C TYR A 29 -2.13 -4.96 -7.67
N GLN A 30 -2.76 -6.11 -7.86
CA GLN A 30 -4.11 -6.37 -7.40
C GLN A 30 -4.08 -7.01 -6.01
N MET A 31 -4.66 -6.32 -5.03
CA MET A 31 -4.76 -6.74 -3.64
C MET A 31 -6.21 -7.03 -3.28
N ARG A 32 -6.43 -7.91 -2.31
CA ARG A 32 -7.77 -8.22 -1.78
C ARG A 32 -8.02 -7.52 -0.46
N GLU A 33 -9.25 -7.04 -0.29
CA GLU A 33 -9.72 -6.44 0.97
C GLU A 33 -9.90 -7.51 2.05
N LYS A 34 -9.72 -7.12 3.31
CA LYS A 34 -10.00 -7.94 4.50
C LYS A 34 -9.24 -9.27 4.50
N LEU A 35 -7.94 -9.21 4.15
CA LEU A 35 -7.05 -10.38 4.11
C LEU A 35 -7.16 -11.26 5.37
N VAL A 36 -7.26 -10.63 6.54
CA VAL A 36 -7.42 -11.32 7.84
C VAL A 36 -8.68 -12.18 7.93
N SER A 37 -9.78 -11.73 7.33
CA SER A 37 -11.09 -12.39 7.43
C SER A 37 -11.24 -13.54 6.45
N ILE A 38 -10.37 -13.63 5.44
CA ILE A 38 -10.54 -14.56 4.31
C ILE A 38 -10.16 -15.99 4.69
N GLY A 39 -9.31 -16.19 5.69
CA GLY A 39 -9.02 -17.51 6.29
C GLY A 39 -8.37 -18.55 5.37
N ASP A 40 -8.17 -18.19 4.09
CA ASP A 40 -7.57 -18.93 2.99
C ASP A 40 -6.42 -18.10 2.39
N ASP A 41 -5.50 -18.78 1.69
CA ASP A 41 -4.36 -18.15 1.01
C ASP A 41 -4.83 -17.31 -0.19
N TYR A 42 -4.16 -16.18 -0.45
CA TYR A 42 -4.46 -15.29 -1.58
C TYR A 42 -3.23 -14.99 -2.42
N TRP A 43 -3.40 -14.89 -3.75
CA TRP A 43 -2.33 -14.49 -4.66
C TRP A 43 -2.47 -13.02 -5.03
N ILE A 44 -1.37 -12.28 -4.94
CA ILE A 44 -1.22 -10.93 -5.45
C ILE A 44 -0.74 -11.04 -6.89
N GLU A 45 -1.45 -10.38 -7.79
CA GLU A 45 -1.16 -10.38 -9.22
C GLU A 45 -0.60 -9.02 -9.64
N ASN A 46 0.36 -9.00 -10.55
CA ASN A 46 0.81 -7.76 -11.20
C ASN A 46 -0.15 -7.36 -12.35
N ASP A 47 0.15 -6.27 -13.04
CA ASP A 47 -0.58 -5.76 -14.21
C ASP A 47 -0.57 -6.69 -15.42
N HIS A 48 0.37 -7.63 -15.47
CA HIS A 48 0.43 -8.70 -16.46
C HIS A 48 -0.45 -9.92 -16.10
N GLY A 49 -1.13 -9.90 -14.95
CA GLY A 49 -1.92 -11.02 -14.44
C GLY A 49 -1.06 -12.17 -13.91
N GLU A 50 0.22 -11.92 -13.65
CA GLU A 50 1.14 -12.90 -13.10
C GLU A 50 1.05 -12.91 -11.58
N LYS A 51 0.92 -14.12 -11.02
CA LYS A 51 0.96 -14.33 -9.57
C LYS A 51 2.40 -14.16 -9.09
N VAL A 52 2.68 -13.03 -8.44
CA VAL A 52 4.03 -12.65 -8.01
C VAL A 52 4.30 -12.94 -6.54
N PHE A 53 3.28 -12.74 -5.70
CA PHE A 53 3.37 -12.91 -4.26
C PHE A 53 2.14 -13.63 -3.75
N LYS A 54 2.29 -14.29 -2.61
CA LYS A 54 1.23 -15.00 -1.93
C LYS A 54 1.10 -14.47 -0.51
N VAL A 55 -0.13 -14.29 -0.06
CA VAL A 55 -0.45 -14.00 1.34
C VAL A 55 -0.99 -15.29 1.95
N ASP A 56 -0.28 -15.84 2.94
CA ASP A 56 -0.70 -17.03 3.68
C ASP A 56 -1.77 -16.64 4.71
N GLY A 57 -3.00 -17.12 4.48
CA GLY A 57 -4.14 -16.85 5.33
C GLY A 57 -4.30 -17.84 6.50
N LYS A 58 -3.52 -18.93 6.52
CA LYS A 58 -3.52 -19.90 7.62
C LYS A 58 -2.74 -19.37 8.82
N ALA A 59 -1.71 -18.57 8.57
CA ALA A 59 -0.96 -17.85 9.61
C ALA A 59 -1.87 -16.92 10.44
N LEU A 60 -2.94 -16.39 9.85
CA LEU A 60 -3.90 -15.52 10.54
C LEU A 60 -4.59 -16.21 11.72
N ARG A 61 -4.88 -17.50 11.57
CA ARG A 61 -5.52 -18.31 12.62
C ARG A 61 -4.60 -18.52 13.82
N ILE A 62 -3.29 -18.42 13.60
CA ILE A 62 -2.25 -18.60 14.62
C ILE A 62 -1.65 -17.22 14.93
N ARG A 63 -2.22 -16.54 15.94
CA ARG A 63 -1.74 -15.24 16.45
C ARG A 63 -1.98 -14.02 15.54
N GLN A 64 -3.01 -14.03 14.68
CA GLN A 64 -3.43 -12.86 13.89
C GLN A 64 -2.27 -12.27 13.03
N THR A 65 -1.46 -13.15 12.44
CA THR A 65 -0.29 -12.79 11.64
C THR A 65 -0.57 -12.97 10.15
N LEU A 66 -0.21 -11.99 9.31
CA LEU A 66 -0.19 -12.15 7.85
C LEU A 66 1.24 -12.42 7.39
N ILE A 67 1.44 -13.40 6.51
CA ILE A 67 2.77 -13.73 5.96
C ILE A 67 2.72 -13.54 4.45
N PHE A 68 3.68 -12.80 3.92
CA PHE A 68 3.92 -12.62 2.48
C PHE A 68 5.00 -13.60 2.05
N GLU A 69 4.75 -14.33 0.97
CA GLU A 69 5.64 -15.31 0.37
C GLU A 69 5.89 -15.00 -1.10
N ASP A 70 7.06 -15.39 -1.62
CA ASP A 70 7.27 -15.47 -3.07
C ASP A 70 6.61 -16.71 -3.68
N ARG A 71 6.71 -16.85 -5.01
CA ARG A 71 6.17 -17.99 -5.77
C ARG A 71 6.73 -19.35 -5.34
N SER A 72 7.88 -19.39 -4.69
CA SER A 72 8.49 -20.62 -4.17
C SER A 72 8.06 -20.96 -2.75
N GLY A 73 7.24 -20.11 -2.12
CA GLY A 73 6.80 -20.26 -0.73
C GLY A 73 7.82 -19.76 0.29
N ARG A 74 8.80 -18.96 -0.13
CA ARG A 74 9.76 -18.36 0.80
C ARG A 74 9.16 -17.07 1.37
N GLU A 75 9.17 -16.96 2.69
CA GLU A 75 8.73 -15.77 3.41
C GLU A 75 9.54 -14.53 2.97
N LEU A 76 8.82 -13.43 2.74
CA LEU A 76 9.35 -12.13 2.34
C LEU A 76 9.09 -11.07 3.41
N ALA A 77 7.92 -11.11 4.04
CA ALA A 77 7.57 -10.22 5.12
C ALA A 77 6.48 -10.83 6.01
N LYS A 78 6.44 -10.38 7.25
CA LYS A 78 5.46 -10.81 8.24
C LYS A 78 4.85 -9.61 8.95
N ILE A 79 3.53 -9.56 8.98
CA ILE A 79 2.76 -8.51 9.67
C ILE A 79 2.19 -9.08 10.95
N GLN A 80 2.38 -8.37 12.06
CA GLN A 80 1.78 -8.73 13.34
C GLN A 80 1.27 -7.51 14.11
N GLU A 81 0.18 -7.70 14.86
CA GLU A 81 -0.32 -6.71 15.80
C GLU A 81 0.56 -6.68 17.05
N ARG A 82 1.07 -5.51 17.41
CA ARG A 82 1.85 -5.37 18.64
C ARG A 82 0.91 -5.04 19.81
N MET A 83 0.59 -6.05 20.61
CA MET A 83 -0.27 -5.97 21.82
C MET A 83 0.26 -5.07 22.96
N LEU A 84 1.40 -4.39 22.79
CA LEU A 84 2.04 -3.59 23.85
C LEU A 84 1.68 -2.11 23.71
N ARG A 85 0.65 -1.70 24.48
CA ARG A 85 0.31 -0.32 24.90
C ARG A 85 -0.23 0.67 23.86
N ILE A 86 -0.06 0.43 22.56
CA ILE A 86 -0.63 1.28 21.49
C ILE A 86 -1.67 0.46 20.75
N LYS A 87 -2.96 0.71 21.02
CA LYS A 87 -4.10 -0.02 20.43
C LYS A 87 -4.28 0.18 18.91
N ASP A 88 -3.33 0.85 18.25
CA ASP A 88 -3.46 1.31 16.87
C ASP A 88 -2.10 1.28 16.14
N SER A 89 -1.34 0.19 16.30
CA SER A 89 -0.11 -0.01 15.53
C SER A 89 0.14 -1.46 15.12
N MET A 90 0.69 -1.62 13.93
CA MET A 90 1.09 -2.90 13.34
C MET A 90 2.56 -2.87 12.93
N GLU A 91 3.24 -4.00 13.13
CA GLU A 91 4.66 -4.16 12.84
C GLU A 91 4.82 -5.05 11.60
N VAL A 92 5.68 -4.61 10.68
CA VAL A 92 6.12 -5.38 9.50
C VAL A 92 7.56 -5.82 9.76
N GLU A 93 7.81 -7.12 9.75
CA GLU A 93 9.12 -7.74 9.96
C GLU A 93 9.63 -8.40 8.68
N ASP A 94 10.96 -8.45 8.54
CA ASP A 94 11.64 -9.29 7.55
C ASP A 94 11.63 -10.77 7.98
N PRO A 95 12.04 -11.72 7.11
CA PRO A 95 12.05 -13.15 7.46
C PRO A 95 13.02 -13.51 8.59
N ALA A 96 13.95 -12.62 8.95
CA ALA A 96 14.86 -12.80 10.07
C ALA A 96 14.28 -12.25 11.40
N GLY A 97 13.07 -11.67 11.37
CA GLY A 97 12.39 -11.08 12.52
C GLY A 97 12.84 -9.66 12.85
N ASN A 98 13.55 -8.97 11.95
CA ASN A 98 13.87 -7.56 12.14
C ASN A 98 12.73 -6.68 11.65
N GLN A 99 12.38 -5.66 12.43
CA GLN A 99 11.37 -4.67 12.04
C GLN A 99 11.77 -3.95 10.73
N MET A 100 11.00 -4.12 9.66
CA MET A 100 11.11 -3.31 8.44
C MET A 100 10.36 -1.99 8.59
N ALA A 101 9.15 -2.04 9.16
CA ALA A 101 8.33 -0.86 9.37
C ALA A 101 7.35 -0.98 10.55
N MET A 102 6.90 0.17 11.04
CA MET A 102 5.86 0.28 12.06
C MET A 102 4.76 1.23 11.57
N VAL A 103 3.57 0.70 11.32
CA VAL A 103 2.39 1.46 10.91
C VAL A 103 1.65 1.93 12.14
N LYS A 104 1.32 3.22 12.20
CA LYS A 104 0.61 3.83 13.33
C LYS A 104 -0.57 4.64 12.85
N LYS A 105 -1.72 4.49 13.51
CA LYS A 105 -2.84 5.43 13.37
C LYS A 105 -2.56 6.66 14.23
N ALA A 106 -2.65 7.85 13.64
CA ALA A 106 -2.53 9.10 14.36
C ALA A 106 -3.89 9.47 14.99
N LEU A 107 -3.99 9.38 16.32
CA LEU A 107 -5.22 9.68 17.08
C LEU A 107 -5.45 11.18 17.33
N ILE A 108 -4.65 12.07 16.73
CA ILE A 108 -4.49 13.46 17.19
C ILE A 108 -5.42 14.48 16.53
N THR A 109 -6.33 14.07 15.63
CA THR A 109 -7.22 15.02 14.93
C THR A 109 -8.65 14.51 14.87
N PRO A 110 -9.65 15.28 15.36
CA PRO A 110 -11.02 14.79 15.51
C PRO A 110 -11.83 14.64 14.21
N LEU A 111 -11.21 14.77 13.02
CA LEU A 111 -11.96 14.85 11.75
C LEU A 111 -11.44 13.97 10.61
N ARG A 112 -10.22 13.40 10.68
CA ARG A 112 -9.66 12.52 9.64
C ARG A 112 -8.66 11.54 10.23
N ASP A 113 -8.86 10.25 9.96
CA ASP A 113 -7.86 9.24 10.25
C ASP A 113 -6.62 9.48 9.37
N ARG A 114 -5.45 9.56 10.00
CA ARG A 114 -4.15 9.64 9.33
C ARG A 114 -3.31 8.46 9.79
N TRP A 115 -2.59 7.85 8.86
CA TRP A 115 -1.60 6.82 9.18
C TRP A 115 -0.21 7.31 8.82
N THR A 116 0.76 6.85 9.61
CA THR A 116 2.19 7.06 9.36
C THR A 116 2.90 5.72 9.46
N ALA A 117 3.71 5.39 8.46
CA ALA A 117 4.58 4.22 8.46
C ALA A 117 6.02 4.66 8.75
N LYS A 118 6.57 4.18 9.87
CA LYS A 118 7.97 4.43 10.24
C LYS A 118 8.84 3.37 9.60
N ILE A 119 9.65 3.74 8.61
CA ILE A 119 10.50 2.80 7.87
C ILE A 119 11.85 2.67 8.57
N ARG A 120 12.32 1.44 8.77
CA ARG A 120 13.64 1.22 9.38
C ARG A 120 14.73 1.69 8.43
N GLY A 121 15.53 2.65 8.88
CA GLY A 121 16.67 3.17 8.11
C GLY A 121 16.29 4.06 6.93
N GLY A 122 15.03 4.50 6.86
CA GLY A 122 14.51 5.39 5.82
C GLY A 122 13.59 6.48 6.39
N PRO A 123 13.06 7.35 5.53
CA PRO A 123 12.09 8.37 5.93
C PRO A 123 10.75 7.77 6.37
N ASP A 124 10.04 8.49 7.24
CA ASP A 124 8.66 8.14 7.60
C ASP A 124 7.74 8.43 6.41
N LEU A 125 6.87 7.47 6.06
CA LEU A 125 5.87 7.63 5.00
C LEU A 125 4.53 8.05 5.57
N GLU A 126 3.90 9.02 4.93
CA GLU A 126 2.56 9.51 5.27
C GLU A 126 1.51 8.91 4.32
N VAL A 127 0.37 8.52 4.90
CA VAL A 127 -0.79 8.06 4.14
C VAL A 127 -1.82 9.18 4.06
N LYS A 128 -2.21 9.56 2.83
CA LYS A 128 -3.12 10.69 2.56
C LYS A 128 -4.18 10.31 1.55
N GLY A 129 -5.45 10.57 1.88
CA GLY A 129 -6.58 10.34 0.98
C GLY A 129 -7.80 9.82 1.72
N ASN A 130 -8.66 9.12 1.00
CA ASN A 130 -9.81 8.40 1.56
C ASN A 130 -9.44 6.93 1.74
N ILE A 131 -9.11 6.55 2.98
CA ILE A 131 -8.67 5.19 3.30
C ILE A 131 -9.82 4.18 3.20
N LEU A 132 -11.02 4.57 3.64
CA LEU A 132 -12.20 3.70 3.65
C LEU A 132 -12.63 3.28 2.25
N ASP A 133 -12.49 4.17 1.27
CA ASP A 133 -12.82 3.87 -0.14
C ASP A 133 -11.62 3.29 -0.92
N HIS A 134 -10.48 3.05 -0.27
CA HIS A 134 -9.21 2.66 -0.89
C HIS A 134 -8.79 3.63 -2.01
N GLU A 135 -8.89 4.93 -1.75
CA GLU A 135 -8.51 6.01 -2.67
C GLU A 135 -7.51 6.94 -1.97
N TYR A 136 -6.26 6.50 -1.88
CA TYR A 136 -5.23 7.19 -1.12
C TYR A 136 -3.82 7.03 -1.69
N THR A 137 -2.89 7.81 -1.17
CA THR A 137 -1.49 7.82 -1.56
C THR A 137 -0.61 7.57 -0.34
N ILE A 138 0.53 6.94 -0.59
CA ILE A 138 1.61 6.75 0.37
C ILE A 138 2.81 7.55 -0.16
N GLY A 139 3.47 8.30 0.70
CA GLY A 139 4.63 9.10 0.27
C GLY A 139 5.31 9.89 1.36
N GLU A 140 6.48 10.46 1.03
CA GLU A 140 7.22 11.39 1.87
C GLU A 140 6.95 12.82 1.41
N GLY A 141 6.18 13.58 2.19
CA GLY A 141 5.88 14.99 1.87
C GLY A 141 5.12 15.15 0.54
N ARG A 142 5.85 15.52 -0.51
CA ARG A 142 5.34 15.70 -1.90
C ARG A 142 5.73 14.55 -2.83
N GLU A 143 6.66 13.70 -2.42
CA GLU A 143 7.11 12.56 -3.19
C GLU A 143 6.13 11.40 -2.97
N LYS A 144 5.49 10.96 -4.05
CA LYS A 144 4.60 9.81 -4.03
C LYS A 144 5.48 8.56 -4.14
N VAL A 145 5.22 7.54 -3.32
CA VAL A 145 5.84 6.21 -3.47
C VAL A 145 4.84 5.18 -3.96
N ALA A 146 3.56 5.36 -3.62
CA ALA A 146 2.49 4.52 -4.11
C ALA A 146 1.13 5.24 -4.11
N GLU A 147 0.21 4.72 -4.92
CA GLU A 147 -1.19 5.10 -4.94
C GLU A 147 -2.05 3.84 -4.84
N VAL A 148 -3.14 3.94 -4.08
CA VAL A 148 -4.11 2.87 -3.87
C VAL A 148 -5.45 3.35 -4.42
N SER A 149 -6.05 2.55 -5.31
CA SER A 149 -7.32 2.87 -5.95
C SER A 149 -8.10 1.61 -6.33
N LYS A 150 -9.43 1.64 -6.16
CA LYS A 150 -10.32 0.59 -6.72
C LYS A 150 -10.59 0.78 -8.21
N LYS A 151 -10.21 1.91 -8.81
CA LYS A 151 -10.54 2.23 -10.20
C LYS A 151 -9.77 1.38 -11.21
N TRP A 152 -8.61 0.85 -10.82
CA TRP A 152 -7.76 0.06 -11.70
C TRP A 152 -8.30 -1.36 -11.94
N PHE A 153 -9.07 -1.91 -11.01
CA PHE A 153 -9.58 -3.29 -11.08
C PHE A 153 -11.09 -3.30 -10.88
N ARG A 154 -11.82 -3.97 -11.78
CA ARG A 154 -13.29 -4.14 -11.67
C ARG A 154 -13.70 -5.38 -10.87
N VAL A 155 -12.77 -5.98 -10.13
CA VAL A 155 -12.99 -7.20 -9.36
C VAL A 155 -13.52 -6.84 -7.96
N ARG A 156 -14.55 -7.55 -7.52
CA ARG A 156 -15.19 -7.31 -6.22
C ARG A 156 -14.21 -7.64 -5.08
N ASP A 157 -14.27 -6.87 -4.00
CA ASP A 157 -13.43 -7.02 -2.81
C ASP A 157 -11.92 -6.89 -3.12
N THR A 158 -11.55 -6.14 -4.17
CA THR A 158 -10.15 -5.87 -4.53
C THR A 158 -9.89 -4.38 -4.71
N TYR A 159 -8.65 -3.99 -4.50
CA TYR A 159 -8.12 -2.68 -4.83
C TYR A 159 -6.76 -2.85 -5.49
N GLY A 160 -6.34 -1.83 -6.23
CA GLY A 160 -5.03 -1.81 -6.84
C GLY A 160 -4.03 -0.97 -6.05
N VAL A 161 -2.75 -1.32 -6.19
CA VAL A 161 -1.62 -0.58 -5.65
C VAL A 161 -0.65 -0.30 -6.80
N GLU A 162 -0.58 0.97 -7.24
CA GLU A 162 0.45 1.46 -8.17
C GLU A 162 1.68 1.85 -7.35
N ILE A 163 2.83 1.24 -7.63
CA ILE A 163 4.09 1.47 -6.94
C ILE A 163 5.04 2.22 -7.88
N GLU A 164 5.62 3.31 -7.40
CA GLU A 164 6.60 4.07 -8.16
C GLU A 164 7.90 3.27 -8.36
N PRO A 165 8.67 3.51 -9.43
CA PRO A 165 9.86 2.74 -9.75
C PRO A 165 10.92 2.80 -8.64
N GLY A 166 11.60 1.67 -8.40
CA GLY A 166 12.70 1.58 -7.45
C GLY A 166 12.29 1.52 -5.98
N GLN A 167 10.99 1.46 -5.68
CA GLN A 167 10.50 1.25 -4.32
C GLN A 167 10.48 -0.24 -3.95
N ASP A 168 10.54 -0.52 -2.64
CA ASP A 168 10.36 -1.88 -2.12
C ASP A 168 8.88 -2.27 -2.19
N GLU A 169 8.56 -3.12 -3.17
CA GLU A 169 7.20 -3.54 -3.47
C GLU A 169 6.58 -4.32 -2.30
N ILE A 170 7.33 -5.22 -1.67
CA ILE A 170 6.85 -6.03 -0.55
C ILE A 170 6.53 -5.15 0.64
N LEU A 171 7.41 -4.21 0.95
CA LEU A 171 7.17 -3.26 2.01
C LEU A 171 5.88 -2.48 1.77
N ILE A 172 5.71 -1.90 0.58
CA ILE A 172 4.52 -1.09 0.25
C ILE A 172 3.22 -1.92 0.26
N LEU A 173 3.25 -3.14 -0.27
CA LEU A 173 2.10 -4.05 -0.23
C LEU A 173 1.75 -4.44 1.21
N ALA A 174 2.75 -4.72 2.04
CA ALA A 174 2.56 -5.00 3.46
C ALA A 174 2.00 -3.79 4.24
N LEU A 175 2.49 -2.57 3.94
CA LEU A 175 1.94 -1.34 4.52
C LEU A 175 0.46 -1.16 4.16
N THR A 176 0.12 -1.40 2.91
CA THR A 176 -1.26 -1.33 2.42
C THR A 176 -2.16 -2.36 3.12
N ALA A 177 -1.67 -3.59 3.33
CA ALA A 177 -2.39 -4.61 4.10
C ALA A 177 -2.59 -4.23 5.57
N CYS A 178 -1.57 -3.64 6.23
CA CYS A 178 -1.71 -3.10 7.58
C CYS A 178 -2.80 -2.02 7.64
N ILE A 179 -2.80 -1.08 6.69
CA ILE A 179 -3.78 0.02 6.66
C ILE A 179 -5.20 -0.54 6.48
N ASP A 180 -5.39 -1.47 5.54
CA ASP A 180 -6.69 -2.13 5.31
C ASP A 180 -7.20 -2.84 6.57
N GLN A 181 -6.31 -3.55 7.27
CA GLN A 181 -6.64 -4.24 8.53
C GLN A 181 -6.94 -3.26 9.68
N MET A 182 -6.22 -2.15 9.78
CA MET A 182 -6.44 -1.17 10.86
C MET A 182 -7.65 -0.26 10.61
N ALA A 183 -8.16 -0.21 9.37
CA ALA A 183 -9.32 0.58 8.99
C ALA A 183 -10.66 -0.17 9.16
N HIS A 184 -10.64 -1.49 9.33
CA HIS A 184 -11.83 -2.37 9.39
C HIS A 184 -11.88 -3.20 10.67
#